data_AF-A0A2V6K8X2-F1
#
_entry.id   AF-A0A2V6K8X2-F1
#
_cell.length_a   1.000
_cell.length_b   1.000
_cell.length_c   1.000
_cell.angle_alpha   90.00
_cell.angle_beta   90.00
_cell.angle_gamma   90.00
#
_symmetry.space_group_name_H-M   'P 1'
#
loop_
_entity.id
_entity.type
_entity.pdbx_description
1 polymer ?
#
loop_
_entity_poly.entity_id
_entity_poly.type
_entity_poly.pdbx_seq_one_letter_code
_entity_poly.pdbx_strand_id
1 'polypeptide(L)'
;MHRFAPVAEGAVQIFAILIGGVFLLSGVVYLYLGRVTCLFGGNFWSIYAFAWNHTWFQSALLKQAGHVTFFPSLIGLANLRFFRGDVQMLFFAGLGLVFITVLLLLIPIWRDKTISLTAKTLSTLVVLMGNFWICRASITANGEFNCDNSLAMGGAALAFLLVAKTRCSWMVTAIVVYAGFLASFSFAAGFAIWPTLLLLAWCLRLPRRTIVLLGISALAAAIIYEMLPVLPSSYRLQKESEVSFGNPMDVLTEFCRLLGSPVLHTIAPWRKAKTLTELGQSFGIALSGMASLMLAGILVIPRVLRRDLGKSGLESTGLSLLIFNVFALTLVTLGRSISFTLAPFAPRYLFWSSLFWTSLILLGIKRADRLRSGRWPAILLPFAIAILAWPAHYQAWFWCKNAQVLYDQDAIALINGAVDAQRTQMLPPELKQIFQERVLLASQVRARHLDVFADGLQDWIGLREADVFGARQKREGLSGQCSIDALGQCDNGAPAARVSGRASKHEQSIPWTLVIADSNGVIRGVARSARLNPFVNRTFYQGKLTAKIGFVGYIRDYNPALRYFVRSADNFTLSAEEIPVQH
;
A
#
# COMPACT_ATOMS: atom_id res chain seq x y z
N MET A 1 44.95 16.70 -7.31
CA MET A 1 43.49 16.40 -7.26
C MET A 1 42.98 15.52 -8.41
N HIS A 2 43.61 15.46 -9.59
CA HIS A 2 43.11 14.69 -10.74
C HIS A 2 43.04 13.15 -10.57
N ARG A 3 43.92 12.53 -9.76
CA ARG A 3 43.86 11.07 -9.49
C ARG A 3 42.78 10.66 -8.48
N PHE A 4 42.31 11.57 -7.63
CA PHE A 4 41.31 11.26 -6.60
C PHE A 4 39.86 11.27 -7.13
N ALA A 5 39.57 12.04 -8.18
CA ALA A 5 38.25 12.14 -8.78
C ALA A 5 37.68 10.79 -9.29
N PRO A 6 38.41 9.95 -10.06
CA PRO A 6 37.89 8.68 -10.53
C PRO A 6 37.68 7.66 -9.39
N VAL A 7 38.57 7.65 -8.39
CA VAL A 7 38.43 6.78 -7.21
C VAL A 7 37.18 7.17 -6.39
N ALA A 8 36.97 8.47 -6.18
CA ALA A 8 35.80 8.96 -5.47
C ALA A 8 34.49 8.71 -6.24
N GLU A 9 34.48 8.82 -7.56
CA GLU A 9 33.33 8.44 -8.39
C GLU A 9 33.03 6.95 -8.32
N GLY A 10 34.06 6.09 -8.38
CA GLY A 10 33.90 4.65 -8.19
C GLY A 10 33.32 4.31 -6.82
N ALA A 11 33.79 4.96 -5.75
CA ALA A 11 33.23 4.78 -4.41
C ALA A 11 31.75 5.18 -4.35
N VAL A 12 31.40 6.35 -4.91
CA VAL A 12 30.00 6.81 -5.00
C VAL A 12 29.12 5.79 -5.74
N GLN A 13 29.59 5.23 -6.85
CA GLN A 13 28.85 4.22 -7.60
C GLN A 13 28.61 2.96 -6.77
N ILE A 14 29.64 2.43 -6.10
CA ILE A 14 29.55 1.26 -5.23
C ILE A 14 28.57 1.51 -4.08
N PHE A 15 28.70 2.62 -3.36
CA PHE A 15 27.79 2.95 -2.27
C PHE A 15 26.35 3.15 -2.76
N ALA A 16 26.15 3.76 -3.93
CA ALA A 16 24.81 3.94 -4.50
C ALA A 16 24.16 2.59 -4.83
N ILE A 17 24.93 1.64 -5.39
CA ILE A 17 24.46 0.28 -5.67
C ILE A 17 24.14 -0.45 -4.37
N LEU A 18 25.01 -0.40 -3.38
CA LEU A 18 24.81 -1.08 -2.09
C LEU A 18 23.58 -0.55 -1.36
N ILE A 19 23.45 0.76 -1.23
CA ILE A 19 22.31 1.37 -0.51
C ILE A 19 21.01 1.15 -1.30
N GLY A 20 21.06 1.27 -2.64
CA GLY A 20 19.91 0.98 -3.49
C GLY A 20 19.46 -0.48 -3.36
N GLY A 21 20.41 -1.40 -3.34
CA GLY A 21 20.18 -2.82 -3.09
C GLY A 21 19.59 -3.10 -1.71
N VAL A 22 20.09 -2.42 -0.67
CA VAL A 22 19.53 -2.53 0.69
C VAL A 22 18.08 -2.07 0.73
N PHE A 23 17.75 -0.88 0.21
CA PHE A 23 16.37 -0.37 0.18
C PHE A 23 15.43 -1.27 -0.64
N LEU A 24 15.91 -1.81 -1.76
CA LEU A 24 15.15 -2.74 -2.59
C LEU A 24 14.88 -4.05 -1.84
N LEU A 25 15.93 -4.71 -1.33
CA LEU A 25 15.81 -6.00 -0.67
C LEU A 25 15.03 -5.89 0.63
N SER A 26 15.35 -4.91 1.49
CA SER A 26 14.60 -4.68 2.72
C SER A 26 13.17 -4.28 2.41
N GLY A 27 12.95 -3.41 1.43
CA GLY A 27 11.61 -3.01 0.97
C GLY A 27 10.76 -4.20 0.55
N VAL A 28 11.28 -5.07 -0.32
CA VAL A 28 10.56 -6.28 -0.79
C VAL A 28 10.28 -7.24 0.35
N VAL A 29 11.30 -7.54 1.18
CA VAL A 29 11.15 -8.46 2.32
C VAL A 29 10.14 -7.94 3.32
N TYR A 30 10.20 -6.65 3.64
CA TYR A 30 9.26 -6.00 4.56
C TYR A 30 7.85 -5.99 3.99
N LEU A 31 7.64 -5.58 2.73
CA LEU A 31 6.32 -5.65 2.11
C LEU A 31 5.75 -7.08 2.14
N TYR A 32 6.57 -8.09 1.84
CA TYR A 32 6.13 -9.48 1.89
C TYR A 32 5.74 -9.91 3.31
N LEU A 33 6.60 -9.67 4.30
CA LEU A 33 6.41 -10.15 5.66
C LEU A 33 5.31 -9.39 6.43
N GLY A 34 4.99 -8.16 6.03
CA GLY A 34 3.92 -7.32 6.62
C GLY A 34 2.74 -7.08 5.69
N ARG A 35 2.59 -7.89 4.64
CA ARG A 35 1.43 -7.84 3.74
C ARG A 35 0.13 -7.99 4.53
N VAL A 36 -0.80 -7.08 4.31
CA VAL A 36 -2.08 -7.08 5.02
C VAL A 36 -3.14 -7.74 4.15
N THR A 37 -3.95 -8.61 4.76
CA THR A 37 -5.15 -9.15 4.14
C THR A 37 -6.20 -8.06 3.95
N CYS A 38 -6.83 -7.99 2.78
CA CYS A 38 -7.54 -6.83 2.20
C CYS A 38 -8.58 -6.14 3.10
N LEU A 39 -8.96 -6.73 4.22
CA LEU A 39 -10.27 -6.56 4.78
C LEU A 39 -10.45 -5.42 5.77
N PHE A 40 -9.41 -5.03 6.49
CA PHE A 40 -9.57 -3.98 7.49
C PHE A 40 -9.02 -2.62 7.07
N GLY A 41 -8.34 -2.54 5.93
CA GLY A 41 -7.83 -1.29 5.34
C GLY A 41 -8.81 -0.51 4.44
N GLY A 42 -9.99 -1.07 4.09
CA GLY A 42 -10.99 -0.42 3.20
C GLY A 42 -12.36 -1.12 3.17
N ASN A 43 -13.38 -0.55 2.50
CA ASN A 43 -14.75 -1.12 2.42
C ASN A 43 -14.94 -2.08 1.22
N PHE A 44 -14.01 -3.01 1.02
CA PHE A 44 -13.95 -3.84 -0.20
C PHE A 44 -15.02 -4.94 -0.27
N TRP A 45 -15.53 -5.42 0.86
CA TRP A 45 -16.65 -6.37 0.86
C TRP A 45 -17.91 -5.82 0.22
N SER A 46 -18.13 -4.51 0.27
CA SER A 46 -19.25 -3.90 -0.44
C SER A 46 -19.11 -4.00 -1.98
N ILE A 47 -17.88 -3.98 -2.50
CA ILE A 47 -17.58 -4.20 -3.92
C ILE A 47 -17.81 -5.67 -4.29
N TYR A 48 -17.34 -6.60 -3.46
CA TYR A 48 -17.56 -8.03 -3.69
C TYR A 48 -19.06 -8.37 -3.65
N ALA A 49 -19.79 -7.78 -2.71
CA ALA A 49 -21.23 -7.95 -2.60
C ALA A 49 -21.98 -7.54 -3.86
N PHE A 50 -21.60 -6.40 -4.46
CA PHE A 50 -22.13 -5.99 -5.75
C PHE A 50 -21.73 -6.98 -6.85
N ALA A 51 -20.45 -7.37 -6.91
CA ALA A 51 -19.89 -8.20 -7.96
C ALA A 51 -20.44 -9.63 -8.03
N TRP A 52 -21.04 -10.15 -6.96
CA TRP A 52 -21.67 -11.47 -6.95
C TRP A 52 -22.91 -11.55 -7.84
N ASN A 53 -23.69 -10.46 -7.92
CA ASN A 53 -24.98 -10.44 -8.62
C ASN A 53 -24.91 -9.70 -9.96
N HIS A 54 -23.71 -9.25 -10.35
CA HIS A 54 -23.51 -8.45 -11.56
C HIS A 54 -22.44 -9.05 -12.45
N THR A 55 -22.48 -8.67 -13.72
CA THR A 55 -21.43 -9.08 -14.67
C THR A 55 -20.09 -8.49 -14.27
N TRP A 56 -19.02 -9.13 -14.76
CA TRP A 56 -17.65 -8.66 -14.55
C TRP A 56 -17.48 -7.21 -15.00
N PHE A 57 -18.02 -6.88 -16.17
CA PHE A 57 -17.92 -5.55 -16.76
C PHE A 57 -18.71 -4.51 -15.95
N GLN A 58 -19.95 -4.82 -15.55
CA GLN A 58 -20.74 -3.92 -14.70
C GLN A 58 -20.04 -3.61 -13.37
N SER A 59 -19.40 -4.62 -12.77
CA SER A 59 -18.68 -4.46 -11.51
C SER A 59 -17.44 -3.57 -11.65
N ALA A 60 -16.70 -3.70 -12.76
CA ALA A 60 -15.50 -2.92 -13.01
C ALA A 60 -15.79 -1.44 -13.36
N LEU A 61 -16.99 -1.12 -13.87
CA LEU A 61 -17.36 0.23 -14.30
C LEU A 61 -17.77 1.18 -13.16
N LEU A 62 -17.73 0.75 -11.90
CA LEU A 62 -18.26 1.54 -10.78
C LEU A 62 -17.22 2.49 -10.19
N LYS A 63 -17.68 3.71 -9.87
CA LYS A 63 -16.96 4.65 -9.00
C LYS A 63 -17.06 4.19 -7.55
N GLN A 64 -15.90 3.98 -6.92
CA GLN A 64 -15.75 3.57 -5.53
C GLN A 64 -15.20 4.75 -4.73
N ALA A 65 -15.97 5.28 -3.78
CA ALA A 65 -15.61 6.49 -3.02
C ALA A 65 -15.11 7.65 -3.89
N GLY A 66 -15.74 7.89 -5.04
CA GLY A 66 -15.32 8.94 -6.00
C GLY A 66 -14.07 8.60 -6.82
N HIS A 67 -13.59 7.35 -6.79
CA HIS A 67 -12.48 6.88 -7.60
C HIS A 67 -12.96 5.91 -8.67
N VAL A 68 -12.44 6.05 -9.89
CA VAL A 68 -12.60 5.01 -10.92
C VAL A 68 -11.38 4.10 -10.88
N THR A 69 -11.60 2.83 -10.60
CA THR A 69 -10.56 1.79 -10.48
C THR A 69 -10.81 0.67 -11.48
N PHE A 70 -11.23 0.99 -12.72
CA PHE A 70 -11.61 -0.01 -13.74
C PHE A 70 -10.54 -1.08 -13.95
N PHE A 71 -9.30 -0.71 -14.29
CA PHE A 71 -8.24 -1.69 -14.57
C PHE A 71 -7.83 -2.50 -13.34
N PRO A 72 -7.56 -1.90 -12.16
CA PRO A 72 -7.33 -2.65 -10.94
C PRO A 72 -8.50 -3.53 -10.53
N SER A 73 -9.74 -3.07 -10.73
CA SER A 73 -10.95 -3.85 -10.44
C SER A 73 -11.02 -5.12 -11.29
N LEU A 74 -10.49 -5.13 -12.53
CA LEU A 74 -10.37 -6.38 -13.29
C LEU A 74 -9.44 -7.38 -12.59
N ILE A 75 -8.33 -6.91 -11.99
CA ILE A 75 -7.41 -7.75 -11.22
C ILE A 75 -8.10 -8.22 -9.92
N GLY A 76 -8.80 -7.32 -9.22
CA GLY A 76 -9.58 -7.62 -8.02
C GLY A 76 -10.69 -8.66 -8.26
N LEU A 77 -11.43 -8.53 -9.37
CA LEU A 77 -12.46 -9.49 -9.78
C LEU A 77 -11.87 -10.84 -10.17
N ALA A 78 -10.69 -10.86 -10.82
CA ALA A 78 -9.98 -12.10 -11.08
C ALA A 78 -9.57 -12.80 -9.79
N ASN A 79 -9.07 -12.03 -8.83
CA ASN A 79 -8.75 -12.55 -7.50
C ASN A 79 -9.98 -13.15 -6.82
N LEU A 80 -11.10 -12.42 -6.82
CA LEU A 80 -12.35 -12.85 -6.21
C LEU A 80 -12.87 -14.17 -6.83
N ARG A 81 -12.88 -14.29 -8.16
CA ARG A 81 -13.49 -15.42 -8.86
C ARG A 81 -12.59 -16.66 -8.97
N PHE A 82 -11.29 -16.48 -9.19
CA PHE A 82 -10.39 -17.60 -9.46
C PHE A 82 -9.52 -17.99 -8.26
N PHE A 83 -9.26 -17.05 -7.36
CA PHE A 83 -8.37 -17.25 -6.20
C PHE A 83 -9.12 -17.09 -4.88
N ARG A 84 -10.46 -17.11 -4.90
CA ARG A 84 -11.35 -16.97 -3.73
C ARG A 84 -11.10 -15.70 -2.92
N GLY A 85 -10.53 -14.65 -3.53
CA GLY A 85 -10.14 -13.43 -2.81
C GLY A 85 -8.80 -13.54 -2.07
N ASP A 86 -7.91 -14.47 -2.43
CA ASP A 86 -6.59 -14.60 -1.81
C ASP A 86 -5.75 -13.34 -2.01
N VAL A 87 -5.36 -12.74 -0.90
CA VAL A 87 -4.56 -11.52 -0.84
C VAL A 87 -3.18 -11.70 -1.47
N GLN A 88 -2.65 -12.93 -1.52
CA GLN A 88 -1.33 -13.19 -2.11
C GLN A 88 -1.27 -12.79 -3.58
N MET A 89 -2.30 -13.12 -4.37
CA MET A 89 -2.33 -12.82 -5.79
C MET A 89 -2.25 -11.31 -6.03
N LEU A 90 -3.08 -10.53 -5.33
CA LEU A 90 -3.09 -9.07 -5.44
C LEU A 90 -1.77 -8.45 -4.94
N PHE A 91 -1.19 -9.00 -3.87
CA PHE A 91 0.10 -8.55 -3.38
C PHE A 91 1.20 -8.71 -4.44
N PHE A 92 1.31 -9.88 -5.06
CA PHE A 92 2.32 -10.14 -6.08
C PHE A 92 2.06 -9.34 -7.37
N ALA A 93 0.80 -9.17 -7.76
CA ALA A 93 0.43 -8.30 -8.89
C ALA A 93 0.88 -6.85 -8.62
N GLY A 94 0.52 -6.29 -7.45
CA GLY A 94 0.93 -4.94 -7.05
C GLY A 94 2.44 -4.78 -6.98
N LEU A 95 3.15 -5.74 -6.39
CA LEU A 95 4.62 -5.73 -6.33
C LEU A 95 5.25 -5.77 -7.73
N GLY A 96 4.73 -6.60 -8.62
CA GLY A 96 5.15 -6.66 -10.02
C GLY A 96 4.97 -5.32 -10.74
N LEU A 97 3.85 -4.64 -10.51
CA LEU A 97 3.57 -3.31 -11.08
C LEU A 97 4.53 -2.23 -10.57
N VAL A 98 4.96 -2.30 -9.29
CA VAL A 98 6.01 -1.42 -8.75
C VAL A 98 7.33 -1.64 -9.50
N PHE A 99 7.73 -2.90 -9.71
CA PHE A 99 8.92 -3.22 -10.50
C PHE A 99 8.82 -2.71 -11.93
N ILE A 100 7.68 -2.92 -12.60
CA ILE A 100 7.44 -2.40 -13.97
C ILE A 100 7.59 -0.88 -13.98
N THR A 101 7.01 -0.18 -13.01
CA THR A 101 7.12 1.28 -12.90
C THR A 101 8.57 1.74 -12.76
N VAL A 102 9.34 1.10 -11.87
CA VAL A 102 10.77 1.39 -11.69
C VAL A 102 11.55 1.16 -12.99
N LEU A 103 11.31 0.05 -13.68
CA LEU A 103 11.95 -0.24 -14.96
C LEU A 103 11.63 0.82 -16.02
N LEU A 104 10.35 1.19 -16.16
CA LEU A 104 9.91 2.23 -17.10
C LEU A 104 10.58 3.58 -16.84
N LEU A 105 10.76 3.96 -15.56
CA LEU A 105 11.46 5.19 -15.18
C LEU A 105 12.97 5.12 -15.44
N LEU A 106 13.60 3.94 -15.29
CA LEU A 106 15.04 3.76 -15.44
C LEU A 106 15.51 3.51 -16.88
N ILE A 107 14.67 2.93 -17.75
CA ILE A 107 14.98 2.73 -19.18
C ILE A 107 15.53 3.99 -19.87
N PRO A 108 14.87 5.17 -19.81
CA PRO A 108 15.36 6.37 -20.50
C PRO A 108 16.67 6.90 -19.91
N ILE A 109 16.91 6.69 -18.61
CA ILE A 109 18.14 7.09 -17.92
C ILE A 109 19.30 6.19 -18.39
N TRP A 110 19.11 4.88 -18.38
CA TRP A 110 20.19 3.96 -18.74
C TRP A 110 20.52 3.97 -20.24
N ARG A 111 19.53 4.24 -21.10
CA ARG A 111 19.72 4.42 -22.54
C ARG A 111 20.39 5.73 -22.91
N ASP A 112 20.42 6.70 -22.01
CA ASP A 112 21.02 8.00 -22.27
C ASP A 112 22.56 7.90 -22.29
N LYS A 113 23.17 8.29 -23.41
CA LYS A 113 24.63 8.33 -23.58
C LYS A 113 25.26 9.65 -23.12
N THR A 114 24.46 10.65 -22.78
CA THR A 114 24.89 12.01 -22.44
C THR A 114 25.09 12.24 -20.94
N ILE A 115 24.87 11.21 -20.11
CA ILE A 115 25.03 11.26 -18.66
C ILE A 115 26.09 10.26 -18.20
N SER A 116 26.82 10.61 -17.14
CA SER A 116 27.84 9.75 -16.55
C SER A 116 27.24 8.48 -15.91
N LEU A 117 28.07 7.45 -15.74
CA LEU A 117 27.70 6.25 -15.00
C LEU A 117 27.30 6.59 -13.56
N THR A 118 28.01 7.51 -12.91
CA THR A 118 27.71 8.02 -11.57
C THR A 118 26.29 8.60 -11.49
N ALA A 119 25.87 9.38 -12.50
CA ALA A 119 24.50 9.89 -12.55
C ALA A 119 23.47 8.76 -12.72
N LYS A 120 23.78 7.72 -13.51
CA LYS A 120 22.90 6.55 -13.70
C LYS A 120 22.73 5.74 -12.41
N THR A 121 23.82 5.46 -11.69
CA THR A 121 23.77 4.70 -10.43
C THR A 121 23.07 5.48 -9.33
N LEU A 122 23.32 6.79 -9.20
CA LEU A 122 22.62 7.66 -8.24
C LEU A 122 21.12 7.78 -8.57
N SER A 123 20.78 7.90 -9.85
CA SER A 123 19.38 7.94 -10.28
C SER A 123 18.68 6.62 -9.97
N THR A 124 19.38 5.49 -10.14
CA THR A 124 18.87 4.16 -9.77
C THR A 124 18.60 4.06 -8.27
N LEU A 125 19.55 4.49 -7.43
CA LEU A 125 19.36 4.59 -5.98
C LEU A 125 18.10 5.41 -5.64
N VAL A 126 17.97 6.60 -6.22
CA VAL A 126 16.86 7.53 -5.91
C VAL A 126 15.51 6.97 -6.37
N VAL A 127 15.43 6.34 -7.54
CA VAL A 127 14.19 5.70 -8.02
C VAL A 127 13.83 4.48 -7.15
N LEU A 128 14.81 3.67 -6.74
CA LEU A 128 14.58 2.54 -5.84
C LEU A 128 14.11 3.01 -4.46
N MET A 129 14.78 4.01 -3.87
CA MET A 129 14.35 4.61 -2.61
C MET A 129 12.94 5.19 -2.73
N GLY A 130 12.66 5.95 -3.78
CA GLY A 130 11.35 6.55 -4.01
C GLY A 130 10.24 5.51 -3.98
N ASN A 131 10.44 4.36 -4.64
CA ASN A 131 9.41 3.32 -4.82
C ASN A 131 9.37 2.26 -3.71
N PHE A 132 10.50 1.90 -3.11
CA PHE A 132 10.61 0.85 -2.09
C PHE A 132 10.79 1.39 -0.66
N TRP A 133 10.63 2.70 -0.44
CA TRP A 133 10.58 3.24 0.91
C TRP A 133 9.31 2.81 1.65
N ILE A 134 9.50 2.07 2.75
CA ILE A 134 8.41 1.43 3.50
C ILE A 134 7.47 2.41 4.20
N CYS A 135 7.80 3.70 4.32
CA CYS A 135 6.80 4.67 4.78
C CYS A 135 5.57 4.75 3.84
N ARG A 136 5.67 4.26 2.60
CA ARG A 136 4.55 4.12 1.66
C ARG A 136 3.70 2.85 1.88
N ALA A 137 4.04 2.01 2.85
CA ALA A 137 3.46 0.68 3.01
C ALA A 137 1.96 0.68 3.37
N SER A 138 1.40 1.81 3.82
CA SER A 138 -0.06 1.97 3.90
C SER A 138 -0.77 1.78 2.54
N ILE A 139 -0.06 1.99 1.42
CA ILE A 139 -0.51 1.65 0.07
C ILE A 139 0.15 0.35 -0.39
N THR A 140 1.48 0.26 -0.34
CA THR A 140 2.21 -0.82 -1.03
C THR A 140 2.13 -2.19 -0.35
N ALA A 141 1.78 -2.27 0.95
CA ALA A 141 1.56 -3.54 1.64
C ALA A 141 0.13 -4.08 1.49
N ASN A 142 -0.80 -3.26 0.97
CA ASN A 142 -2.14 -3.69 0.58
C ASN A 142 -2.13 -4.00 -0.92
N GLY A 143 -2.40 -5.24 -1.31
CA GLY A 143 -2.31 -5.67 -2.71
C GLY A 143 -3.17 -4.85 -3.66
N GLU A 144 -4.41 -4.55 -3.27
CA GLU A 144 -5.37 -3.84 -4.12
C GLU A 144 -5.01 -2.36 -4.28
N PHE A 145 -4.78 -1.64 -3.18
CA PHE A 145 -4.34 -0.24 -3.26
C PHE A 145 -2.98 -0.10 -3.96
N ASN A 146 -2.10 -1.09 -3.82
CA ASN A 146 -0.85 -1.13 -4.56
C ASN A 146 -1.12 -1.25 -6.06
N CYS A 147 -2.02 -2.16 -6.49
CA CYS A 147 -2.45 -2.25 -7.89
C CYS A 147 -3.00 -0.92 -8.41
N ASP A 148 -3.89 -0.25 -7.68
CA ASP A 148 -4.47 1.04 -8.08
C ASP A 148 -3.40 2.09 -8.40
N ASN A 149 -2.52 2.34 -7.43
CA ASN A 149 -1.56 3.42 -7.52
C ASN A 149 -0.39 3.07 -8.44
N SER A 150 0.05 1.81 -8.45
CA SER A 150 1.16 1.33 -9.29
C SER A 150 0.75 1.15 -10.75
N LEU A 151 -0.51 0.78 -11.06
CA LEU A 151 -1.02 0.85 -12.45
C LEU A 151 -1.13 2.29 -12.92
N ALA A 152 -1.63 3.19 -12.08
CA ALA A 152 -1.72 4.61 -12.41
C ALA A 152 -0.34 5.19 -12.77
N MET A 153 0.66 4.93 -11.92
CA MET A 153 2.03 5.38 -12.16
C MET A 153 2.72 4.62 -13.31
N GLY A 154 2.47 3.32 -13.47
CA GLY A 154 3.00 2.52 -14.57
C GLY A 154 2.50 2.99 -15.93
N GLY A 155 1.20 3.30 -16.06
CA GLY A 155 0.62 3.92 -17.24
C GLY A 155 1.23 5.29 -17.53
N ALA A 156 1.37 6.15 -16.51
CA ALA A 156 2.02 7.44 -16.66
C ALA A 156 3.50 7.32 -17.10
N ALA A 157 4.27 6.42 -16.49
CA ALA A 157 5.66 6.18 -16.82
C ALA A 157 5.84 5.64 -18.26
N LEU A 158 4.95 4.76 -18.70
CA LEU A 158 4.91 4.27 -20.09
C LEU A 158 4.65 5.43 -21.07
N ALA A 159 3.70 6.31 -20.74
CA ALA A 159 3.39 7.48 -21.55
C ALA A 159 4.60 8.44 -21.63
N PHE A 160 5.30 8.68 -20.52
CA PHE A 160 6.51 9.52 -20.49
C PHE A 160 7.62 8.96 -21.38
N LEU A 161 7.81 7.64 -21.36
CA LEU A 161 8.84 6.97 -22.17
C LEU A 161 8.60 7.14 -23.68
N LEU A 162 7.34 7.23 -24.10
CA LEU A 162 6.94 7.15 -25.50
C LEU A 162 6.47 8.47 -26.10
N VAL A 163 6.10 9.47 -25.29
CA VAL A 163 5.51 10.74 -25.77
C VAL A 163 6.38 11.45 -26.81
N ALA A 164 7.70 11.44 -26.67
CA ALA A 164 8.61 12.06 -27.64
C ALA A 164 8.62 11.36 -29.02
N LYS A 165 8.28 10.06 -29.05
CA LYS A 165 8.28 9.23 -30.26
C LYS A 165 6.96 9.28 -31.04
N THR A 166 5.92 9.90 -30.50
CA THR A 166 4.60 10.05 -31.16
C THR A 166 4.67 10.82 -32.49
N ARG A 167 5.67 11.71 -32.64
CA ARG A 167 6.00 12.41 -33.89
C ARG A 167 6.20 11.50 -35.09
N CYS A 168 6.73 10.30 -34.85
CA CYS A 168 7.20 9.40 -35.88
C CYS A 168 6.22 8.28 -36.18
N SER A 169 5.18 8.08 -35.35
CA SER A 169 4.28 6.93 -35.47
C SER A 169 2.94 7.17 -34.80
N TRP A 170 1.87 6.92 -35.56
CA TRP A 170 0.50 6.91 -35.04
C TRP A 170 0.27 5.76 -34.05
N MET A 171 0.93 4.60 -34.25
CA MET A 171 0.86 3.47 -33.32
C MET A 171 1.41 3.85 -31.94
N VAL A 172 2.52 4.58 -31.91
CA VAL A 172 3.08 5.10 -30.64
C VAL A 172 2.12 6.10 -30.00
N THR A 173 1.44 6.91 -30.79
CA THR A 173 0.43 7.84 -30.27
C THR A 173 -0.75 7.08 -29.67
N ALA A 174 -1.23 6.02 -30.31
CA ALA A 174 -2.28 5.15 -29.78
C ALA A 174 -1.86 4.50 -28.45
N ILE A 175 -0.60 4.03 -28.33
CA ILE A 175 -0.05 3.48 -27.09
C ILE A 175 -0.02 4.55 -25.98
N VAL A 176 0.40 5.78 -26.29
CA VAL A 176 0.41 6.89 -25.31
C VAL A 176 -1.01 7.23 -24.84
N VAL A 177 -1.97 7.26 -25.74
CA VAL A 177 -3.39 7.47 -25.39
C VAL A 177 -3.89 6.34 -24.50
N TYR A 178 -3.65 5.08 -24.89
CA TYR A 178 -4.02 3.91 -24.08
C TYR A 178 -3.37 3.94 -22.69
N ALA A 179 -2.09 4.31 -22.60
CA ALA A 179 -1.40 4.48 -21.33
C ALA A 179 -2.00 5.61 -20.46
N GLY A 180 -2.52 6.67 -21.09
CA GLY A 180 -3.27 7.74 -20.43
C GLY A 180 -4.62 7.26 -19.87
N PHE A 181 -5.36 6.45 -20.64
CA PHE A 181 -6.58 5.79 -20.15
C PHE A 181 -6.26 4.81 -19.02
N LEU A 182 -5.22 3.98 -19.18
CA LEU A 182 -4.74 3.08 -18.15
C LEU A 182 -4.46 3.84 -16.85
N ALA A 183 -3.76 4.96 -16.92
CA ALA A 183 -3.48 5.77 -15.74
C ALA A 183 -4.75 6.33 -15.10
N SER A 184 -5.60 6.99 -15.89
CA SER A 184 -6.81 7.69 -15.42
C SER A 184 -7.84 6.76 -14.79
N PHE A 185 -8.02 5.58 -15.38
CA PHE A 185 -9.00 4.58 -14.95
C PHE A 185 -8.41 3.52 -14.01
N SER A 186 -7.21 3.76 -13.46
CA SER A 186 -6.65 2.96 -12.37
C SER A 186 -6.79 3.63 -11.02
N PHE A 187 -6.66 4.96 -10.96
CA PHE A 187 -6.83 5.72 -9.73
C PHE A 187 -7.11 7.18 -10.05
N ALA A 188 -7.85 7.90 -9.20
CA ALA A 188 -8.25 9.28 -9.47
C ALA A 188 -7.05 10.23 -9.72
N ALA A 189 -5.95 10.06 -8.99
CA ALA A 189 -4.74 10.86 -9.21
C ALA A 189 -4.12 10.60 -10.61
N GLY A 190 -4.44 9.48 -11.25
CA GLY A 190 -4.02 9.14 -12.60
C GLY A 190 -4.56 10.09 -13.68
N PHE A 191 -5.67 10.81 -13.43
CA PHE A 191 -6.17 11.85 -14.35
C PHE A 191 -5.18 13.00 -14.55
N ALA A 192 -4.21 13.17 -13.65
CA ALA A 192 -3.09 14.10 -13.82
C ALA A 192 -2.28 13.83 -15.09
N ILE A 193 -2.39 12.65 -15.70
CA ILE A 193 -1.67 12.30 -16.93
C ILE A 193 -2.05 13.20 -18.10
N TRP A 194 -3.30 13.64 -18.21
CA TRP A 194 -3.76 14.45 -19.35
C TRP A 194 -3.17 15.85 -19.38
N PRO A 195 -3.28 16.69 -18.34
CA PRO A 195 -2.62 17.99 -18.32
C PRO A 195 -1.10 17.83 -18.41
N THR A 196 -0.54 16.76 -17.84
CA THR A 196 0.88 16.42 -18.00
C THR A 196 1.23 16.20 -19.48
N LEU A 197 0.54 15.29 -20.18
CA LEU A 197 0.82 14.98 -21.58
C LEU A 197 0.64 16.18 -22.50
N LEU A 198 -0.35 17.03 -22.26
CA LEU A 198 -0.52 18.28 -23.01
C LEU A 198 0.65 19.24 -22.79
N LEU A 199 1.12 19.40 -21.55
CA LEU A 199 2.27 20.23 -21.23
C LEU A 199 3.56 19.66 -21.82
N LEU A 200 3.77 18.34 -21.73
CA LEU A 200 4.90 17.65 -22.34
C LEU A 200 4.86 17.78 -23.87
N ALA A 201 3.69 17.63 -24.49
CA ALA A 201 3.51 17.79 -25.94
C ALA A 201 3.82 19.22 -26.39
N TRP A 202 3.40 20.21 -25.61
CA TRP A 202 3.73 21.61 -25.81
C TRP A 202 5.24 21.86 -25.74
N CYS A 203 5.90 21.34 -24.70
CA CYS A 203 7.34 21.47 -24.47
C CYS A 203 8.15 20.74 -25.54
N LEU A 204 7.70 19.56 -25.97
CA LEU A 204 8.35 18.82 -27.03
C LEU A 204 8.12 19.43 -28.40
N ARG A 205 7.17 20.37 -28.55
CA ARG A 205 6.73 20.93 -29.84
C ARG A 205 6.14 19.86 -30.77
N LEU A 206 5.35 18.94 -30.22
CA LEU A 206 4.71 17.89 -31.02
C LEU A 206 3.78 18.49 -32.09
N PRO A 207 3.49 17.76 -33.18
CA PRO A 207 2.55 18.21 -34.20
C PRO A 207 1.21 18.57 -33.59
N ARG A 208 0.54 19.62 -34.12
CA ARG A 208 -0.78 20.05 -33.64
C ARG A 208 -1.79 18.91 -33.62
N ARG A 209 -1.73 17.99 -34.60
CA ARG A 209 -2.57 16.78 -34.66
C ARG A 209 -2.45 15.92 -33.40
N THR A 210 -1.23 15.70 -32.90
CA THR A 210 -0.99 14.95 -31.67
C THR A 210 -1.55 15.68 -30.45
N ILE A 211 -1.35 17.00 -30.36
CA ILE A 211 -1.89 17.81 -29.25
C ILE A 211 -3.43 17.77 -29.24
N VAL A 212 -4.05 17.94 -30.41
CA VAL A 212 -5.52 17.85 -30.55
C VAL A 212 -6.01 16.46 -30.17
N LEU A 213 -5.35 15.39 -30.61
CA LEU A 213 -5.73 14.02 -30.25
C LEU A 213 -5.64 13.77 -28.74
N LEU A 214 -4.57 14.24 -28.10
CA LEU A 214 -4.43 14.18 -26.64
C LEU A 214 -5.53 14.98 -25.93
N GLY A 215 -5.89 16.15 -26.45
CA GLY A 215 -6.98 16.97 -25.92
C GLY A 215 -8.36 16.30 -26.05
N ILE A 216 -8.66 15.71 -27.21
CA ILE A 216 -9.88 14.94 -27.44
C ILE A 216 -9.93 13.72 -26.52
N SER A 217 -8.81 13.01 -26.36
CA SER A 217 -8.71 11.85 -25.46
C SER A 217 -8.88 12.24 -23.99
N ALA A 218 -8.34 13.39 -23.58
CA ALA A 218 -8.54 13.95 -22.25
C ALA A 218 -10.02 14.29 -21.99
N LEU A 219 -10.68 14.93 -22.96
CA LEU A 219 -12.10 15.25 -22.87
C LEU A 219 -12.94 13.96 -22.82
N ALA A 220 -12.63 12.97 -23.66
CA ALA A 220 -13.30 11.67 -23.64
C ALA A 220 -13.13 10.97 -22.27
N ALA A 221 -11.92 10.97 -21.70
CA ALA A 221 -11.67 10.40 -20.38
C ALA A 221 -12.50 11.09 -19.29
N ALA A 222 -12.61 12.43 -19.33
CA ALA A 222 -13.43 13.19 -18.40
C ALA A 222 -14.93 12.91 -18.57
N ILE A 223 -15.44 12.86 -19.81
CA ILE A 223 -16.84 12.52 -20.09
C ILE A 223 -17.15 11.10 -19.58
N ILE A 224 -16.30 10.13 -19.89
CA ILE A 224 -16.48 8.74 -19.43
C ILE A 224 -16.50 8.73 -17.90
N TYR A 225 -15.55 9.39 -17.23
CA TYR A 225 -15.52 9.47 -15.76
C TYR A 225 -16.83 9.97 -15.16
N GLU A 226 -17.38 11.06 -15.70
CA GLU A 226 -18.66 11.61 -15.24
C GLU A 226 -19.83 10.65 -15.48
N MET A 227 -19.87 10.03 -16.66
CA MET A 227 -20.93 9.09 -17.05
C MET A 227 -20.92 7.76 -16.28
N LEU A 228 -19.79 7.37 -15.67
CA LEU A 228 -19.73 6.12 -14.94
C LEU A 228 -20.65 6.14 -13.70
N PRO A 229 -21.33 5.02 -13.39
CA PRO A 229 -22.17 4.92 -12.20
C PRO A 229 -21.35 4.88 -10.91
N VAL A 230 -21.95 5.31 -9.81
CA VAL A 230 -21.37 5.22 -8.46
C VAL A 230 -21.83 3.94 -7.78
N LEU A 231 -20.93 3.25 -7.08
CA LEU A 231 -21.30 2.10 -6.26
C LEU A 231 -22.30 2.54 -5.16
N PRO A 232 -23.48 1.91 -5.02
CA PRO A 232 -24.51 2.36 -4.09
C PRO A 232 -24.05 2.47 -2.62
N SER A 233 -23.18 1.57 -2.15
CA SER A 233 -22.59 1.64 -0.81
C SER A 233 -21.63 2.82 -0.62
N SER A 234 -21.10 3.38 -1.71
CA SER A 234 -20.20 4.55 -1.71
C SER A 234 -20.93 5.88 -1.79
N TYR A 235 -22.25 5.88 -2.03
CA TYR A 235 -23.04 7.11 -2.25
C TYR A 235 -23.01 8.06 -1.05
N ARG A 236 -22.95 7.52 0.18
CA ARG A 236 -22.92 8.31 1.42
C ARG A 236 -21.54 8.91 1.69
N LEU A 237 -20.46 8.14 1.46
CA LEU A 237 -19.06 8.60 1.51
C LEU A 237 -18.77 9.70 0.47
N GLN A 238 -19.40 9.61 -0.71
CA GLN A 238 -19.27 10.63 -1.74
C GLN A 238 -19.99 11.94 -1.36
N LYS A 239 -21.11 11.85 -0.65
CA LYS A 239 -21.87 13.03 -0.16
C LYS A 239 -21.11 13.81 0.93
N GLU A 240 -20.28 13.13 1.73
CA GLU A 240 -19.34 13.77 2.67
C GLU A 240 -18.07 14.33 1.99
N SER A 241 -17.84 13.96 0.72
CA SER A 241 -16.71 14.38 -0.10
C SER A 241 -17.07 15.49 -1.08
N GLU A 242 -18.24 16.13 -0.95
CA GLU A 242 -18.60 17.29 -1.77
C GLU A 242 -17.51 18.36 -1.67
N VAL A 243 -17.08 18.88 -2.82
CA VAL A 243 -16.02 19.88 -2.89
C VAL A 243 -16.54 21.18 -2.28
N SER A 244 -16.35 21.35 -0.97
CA SER A 244 -16.44 22.67 -0.37
C SER A 244 -15.15 23.41 -0.71
N PHE A 245 -15.27 24.46 -1.51
CA PHE A 245 -14.21 25.44 -1.70
C PHE A 245 -14.07 26.22 -0.39
N GLY A 246 -13.33 25.64 0.57
CA GLY A 246 -12.86 26.37 1.74
C GLY A 246 -11.96 27.55 1.33
N ASN A 247 -11.43 28.27 2.31
CA ASN A 247 -10.51 29.37 2.04
C ASN A 247 -9.35 28.87 1.14
N PRO A 248 -9.07 29.53 -0.01
CA PRO A 248 -8.00 29.09 -0.92
C PRO A 248 -6.63 28.99 -0.24
N MET A 249 -6.41 29.76 0.83
CA MET A 249 -5.20 29.68 1.64
C MET A 249 -5.08 28.37 2.41
N ASP A 250 -6.20 27.79 2.86
CA ASP A 250 -6.20 26.49 3.55
C ASP A 250 -5.86 25.38 2.57
N VAL A 251 -6.45 25.42 1.37
CA VAL A 251 -6.15 24.48 0.27
C VAL A 251 -4.66 24.56 -0.10
N LEU A 252 -4.10 25.75 -0.25
CA LEU A 252 -2.68 25.94 -0.55
C LEU A 252 -1.78 25.43 0.59
N THR A 253 -2.17 25.69 1.84
CA THR A 253 -1.45 25.23 3.03
C THR A 253 -1.43 23.71 3.10
N GLU A 254 -2.55 23.04 2.84
CA GLU A 254 -2.64 21.58 2.78
C GLU A 254 -1.85 20.99 1.62
N PHE A 255 -1.88 21.62 0.44
CA PHE A 255 -1.03 21.22 -0.69
C PHE A 255 0.46 21.28 -0.33
N CYS A 256 0.90 22.37 0.31
CA CYS A 256 2.28 22.51 0.76
C CYS A 256 2.62 21.47 1.84
N ARG A 257 1.72 21.23 2.79
CA ARG A 257 1.84 20.20 3.81
C ARG A 257 2.00 18.79 3.21
N LEU A 258 1.24 18.44 2.19
CA LEU A 258 1.40 17.18 1.45
C LEU A 258 2.76 17.07 0.78
N LEU A 259 3.24 18.14 0.15
CA LEU A 259 4.59 18.18 -0.44
C LEU A 259 5.68 18.04 0.62
N GLY A 260 5.48 18.63 1.81
CA GLY A 260 6.39 18.52 2.95
C GLY A 260 6.33 17.17 3.68
N SER A 261 5.36 16.31 3.38
CA SER A 261 5.17 15.04 4.11
C SER A 261 6.39 14.10 4.10
N PRO A 262 7.18 13.95 3.02
CA PRO A 262 8.37 13.10 3.09
C PRO A 262 9.41 13.60 4.10
N VAL A 263 9.52 14.93 4.28
CA VAL A 263 10.39 15.54 5.29
C VAL A 263 9.87 15.22 6.69
N LEU A 264 8.56 15.38 6.92
CA LEU A 264 7.90 15.00 8.18
C LEU A 264 8.21 13.54 8.54
N HIS A 265 7.96 12.62 7.63
CA HIS A 265 8.13 11.18 7.87
C HIS A 265 9.60 10.77 8.00
N THR A 266 10.52 11.50 7.36
CA THR A 266 11.97 11.27 7.52
C THR A 266 12.46 11.73 8.90
N ILE A 267 11.97 12.87 9.41
CA ILE A 267 12.43 13.47 10.67
C ILE A 267 11.72 12.86 11.89
N ALA A 268 10.46 12.45 11.75
CA ALA A 268 9.65 11.99 12.87
C ALA A 268 10.25 10.87 13.73
N PRO A 269 10.88 9.82 13.17
CA PRO A 269 11.53 8.75 13.95
C PRO A 269 12.71 9.24 14.81
N TRP A 270 13.30 10.37 14.44
CA TRP A 270 14.40 10.97 15.19
C TRP A 270 13.91 11.85 16.34
N ARG A 271 12.59 12.04 16.48
CA ARG A 271 11.93 12.81 17.55
C ARG A 271 11.08 11.90 18.44
N LYS A 272 10.73 12.34 19.65
CA LYS A 272 9.92 11.55 20.60
C LYS A 272 8.48 11.36 20.07
N ALA A 273 7.90 10.17 20.26
CA ALA A 273 6.65 9.71 19.61
C ALA A 273 5.41 10.63 19.73
N LYS A 274 5.30 11.49 20.75
CA LYS A 274 4.17 12.42 20.92
C LYS A 274 4.14 13.57 19.90
N THR A 275 5.18 13.76 19.07
CA THR A 275 5.30 14.94 18.20
C THR A 275 4.71 14.80 16.80
N LEU A 276 4.22 13.64 16.34
CA LEU A 276 3.89 13.47 14.90
C LEU A 276 2.73 14.37 14.44
N THR A 277 1.62 14.40 15.18
CA THR A 277 0.44 15.20 14.84
C THR A 277 0.74 16.70 14.94
N GLU A 278 1.42 17.11 16.01
CA GLU A 278 1.88 18.49 16.22
C GLU A 278 2.88 18.94 15.13
N LEU A 279 3.81 18.05 14.75
CA LEU A 279 4.80 18.33 13.72
C LEU A 279 4.17 18.36 12.32
N GLY A 280 3.19 17.50 12.04
CA GLY A 280 2.44 17.52 10.79
C GLY A 280 1.70 18.84 10.59
N GLN A 281 1.05 19.34 11.65
CA GLN A 281 0.36 20.64 11.62
C GLN A 281 1.32 21.84 11.67
N SER A 282 2.61 21.62 11.97
CA SER A 282 3.57 22.71 12.11
C SER A 282 3.78 23.51 10.82
N PHE A 283 4.01 24.81 10.99
CA PHE A 283 4.35 25.72 9.90
C PHE A 283 5.63 25.31 9.15
N GLY A 284 6.58 24.65 9.84
CA GLY A 284 7.83 24.19 9.25
C GLY A 284 7.64 23.14 8.14
N ILE A 285 6.66 22.24 8.27
CA ILE A 285 6.36 21.26 7.22
C ILE A 285 5.75 21.93 6.01
N ALA A 286 4.80 22.84 6.21
CA ALA A 286 4.24 23.66 5.13
C ALA A 286 5.33 24.47 4.41
N LEU A 287 6.27 25.07 5.16
CA LEU A 287 7.40 25.82 4.61
C LEU A 287 8.34 24.93 3.77
N SER A 288 8.61 23.70 4.22
CA SER A 288 9.41 22.75 3.43
C SER A 288 8.72 22.37 2.11
N GLY A 289 7.39 22.23 2.13
CA GLY A 289 6.58 22.03 0.94
C GLY A 289 6.61 23.23 0.01
N MET A 290 6.42 24.43 0.54
CA MET A 290 6.50 25.68 -0.21
C MET A 290 7.88 25.86 -0.87
N ALA A 291 8.97 25.62 -0.14
CA ALA A 291 10.32 25.68 -0.69
C ALA A 291 10.51 24.66 -1.83
N SER A 292 9.97 23.45 -1.66
CA SER A 292 10.02 22.42 -2.72
C SER A 292 9.20 22.80 -3.95
N LEU A 293 8.05 23.47 -3.76
CA LEU A 293 7.20 24.00 -4.82
C LEU A 293 7.88 25.15 -5.58
N MET A 294 8.53 26.06 -4.86
CA MET A 294 9.34 27.13 -5.46
C MET A 294 10.48 26.54 -6.30
N LEU A 295 11.19 25.53 -5.77
CA LEU A 295 12.23 24.83 -6.51
C LEU A 295 11.68 24.14 -7.77
N ALA A 296 10.52 23.49 -7.67
CA ALA A 296 9.83 22.91 -8.82
C ALA A 296 9.47 23.97 -9.86
N GLY A 297 8.95 25.12 -9.44
CA GLY A 297 8.66 26.27 -10.32
C GLY A 297 9.91 26.75 -11.06
N ILE A 298 11.03 26.93 -10.36
CA ILE A 298 12.33 27.31 -10.96
C ILE A 298 12.81 26.28 -12.00
N LEU A 299 12.51 25.00 -11.78
CA LEU A 299 12.88 23.91 -12.70
C LEU A 299 11.96 23.83 -13.93
N VAL A 300 10.64 23.98 -13.73
CA VAL A 300 9.61 23.72 -14.74
C VAL A 300 9.29 24.97 -15.56
N ILE A 301 9.08 26.14 -14.94
CA ILE A 301 8.59 27.35 -15.61
C ILE A 301 9.51 27.76 -16.77
N PRO A 302 10.85 27.87 -16.60
CA PRO A 302 11.73 28.24 -17.71
C PRO A 302 11.68 27.24 -18.87
N ARG A 303 11.44 25.97 -18.59
CA ARG A 303 11.36 24.89 -19.59
C ARG A 303 10.07 24.91 -20.38
N VAL A 304 8.96 25.16 -19.69
CA VAL A 304 7.65 25.38 -20.31
C VAL A 304 7.68 26.60 -21.23
N LEU A 305 8.27 27.71 -20.75
CA LEU A 305 8.40 28.95 -21.53
C LEU A 305 9.29 28.78 -22.76
N ARG A 306 10.44 28.10 -22.61
CA ARG A 306 11.37 27.81 -23.73
C ARG A 306 10.90 26.70 -24.67
N ARG A 307 9.88 25.95 -24.25
CA ARG A 307 9.38 24.75 -24.92
C ARG A 307 10.51 23.75 -25.15
N ASP A 308 11.06 23.25 -24.04
CA ASP A 308 12.17 22.29 -24.00
C ASP A 308 12.01 21.32 -22.82
N LEU A 309 12.04 20.01 -23.04
CA LEU A 309 12.06 18.97 -21.98
C LEU A 309 13.47 18.54 -21.56
N GLY A 310 14.49 19.23 -22.05
CA GLY A 310 15.87 18.86 -21.83
C GLY A 310 16.41 17.87 -22.86
N LYS A 311 17.73 17.78 -22.90
CA LYS A 311 18.46 17.00 -23.91
C LYS A 311 18.78 15.57 -23.47
N SER A 312 18.66 15.29 -22.18
CA SER A 312 19.00 14.01 -21.55
C SER A 312 17.75 13.27 -21.08
N GLY A 313 17.74 11.94 -21.19
CA GLY A 313 16.68 11.07 -20.70
C GLY A 313 16.40 11.26 -19.21
N LEU A 314 17.44 11.46 -18.39
CA LEU A 314 17.30 11.78 -16.97
C LEU A 314 16.52 13.07 -16.71
N GLU A 315 16.77 14.11 -17.50
CA GLU A 315 16.09 15.41 -17.37
C GLU A 315 14.64 15.32 -17.80
N SER A 316 14.38 14.63 -18.92
CA SER A 316 13.02 14.38 -19.40
C SER A 316 12.20 13.56 -18.39
N THR A 317 12.75 12.46 -17.87
CA THR A 317 12.08 11.63 -16.85
C THR A 317 11.81 12.41 -15.59
N GLY A 318 12.80 13.17 -15.09
CA GLY A 318 12.66 14.01 -13.91
C GLY A 318 11.56 15.08 -14.11
N LEU A 319 11.55 15.79 -15.23
CA LEU A 319 10.53 16.81 -15.52
C LEU A 319 9.13 16.21 -15.68
N SER A 320 8.98 15.11 -16.43
CA SER A 320 7.69 14.46 -16.62
C SER A 320 7.11 13.95 -15.30
N LEU A 321 7.93 13.32 -14.47
CA LEU A 321 7.53 12.84 -13.15
C LEU A 321 7.17 14.00 -12.22
N LEU A 322 7.93 15.10 -12.27
CA LEU A 322 7.66 16.30 -11.45
C LEU A 322 6.31 16.93 -11.80
N ILE A 323 6.07 17.20 -13.09
CA ILE A 323 4.83 17.80 -13.59
C ILE A 323 3.63 16.94 -13.21
N PHE A 324 3.72 15.63 -13.44
CA PHE A 324 2.66 14.69 -13.09
C PHE A 324 2.33 14.69 -11.61
N ASN A 325 3.34 14.62 -10.73
CA ASN A 325 3.07 14.57 -9.30
C ASN A 325 2.54 15.90 -8.76
N VAL A 326 2.91 17.05 -9.35
CA VAL A 326 2.28 18.34 -9.02
C VAL A 326 0.79 18.28 -9.32
N PHE A 327 0.38 17.90 -10.54
CA PHE A 327 -1.03 17.78 -10.89
C PHE A 327 -1.76 16.72 -10.06
N ALA A 328 -1.13 15.56 -9.80
CA ALA A 328 -1.70 14.49 -9.00
C ALA A 328 -1.97 14.95 -7.56
N LEU A 329 -1.02 15.65 -6.94
CA LEU A 329 -1.18 16.20 -5.60
C LEU A 329 -2.22 17.32 -5.58
N THR A 330 -2.32 18.15 -6.63
CA THR A 330 -3.39 19.15 -6.74
C THR A 330 -4.76 18.50 -6.77
N LEU A 331 -4.94 17.42 -7.55
CA LEU A 331 -6.19 16.65 -7.57
C LEU A 331 -6.51 16.05 -6.19
N VAL A 332 -5.49 15.52 -5.49
CA VAL A 332 -5.66 14.99 -4.13
C VAL A 332 -6.10 16.08 -3.14
N THR A 333 -5.49 17.27 -3.20
CA THR A 333 -5.84 18.36 -2.30
C THR A 333 -7.26 18.88 -2.58
N LEU A 334 -7.58 19.13 -3.85
CA LEU A 334 -8.90 19.65 -4.25
C LEU A 334 -10.02 18.64 -3.96
N GLY A 335 -9.79 17.37 -4.27
CA GLY A 335 -10.79 16.32 -4.07
C GLY A 335 -11.02 15.91 -2.61
N ARG A 336 -10.23 16.43 -1.66
CA ARG A 336 -10.32 16.05 -0.24
C ARG A 336 -10.29 17.23 0.73
N SER A 337 -10.66 18.43 0.28
CA SER A 337 -10.66 19.64 1.11
C SER A 337 -11.43 19.45 2.44
N ILE A 338 -12.50 18.65 2.47
CA ILE A 338 -13.23 18.31 3.70
C ILE A 338 -12.51 17.22 4.52
N SER A 339 -11.97 16.17 3.90
CA SER A 339 -11.38 15.02 4.61
C SER A 339 -10.04 15.30 5.31
N PHE A 340 -9.35 16.41 5.00
CA PHE A 340 -8.12 16.78 5.71
C PHE A 340 -8.35 17.16 7.18
N THR A 341 -9.59 17.53 7.54
CA THR A 341 -9.96 17.81 8.94
C THR A 341 -10.03 16.54 9.79
N LEU A 342 -10.36 15.39 9.20
CA LEU A 342 -10.58 14.12 9.91
C LEU A 342 -9.31 13.27 10.06
N ALA A 343 -8.41 13.28 9.06
CA ALA A 343 -7.16 12.52 9.10
C ALA A 343 -6.05 13.22 8.28
N PRO A 344 -5.53 14.36 8.77
CA PRO A 344 -4.45 15.06 8.10
C PRO A 344 -3.21 14.15 8.03
N PHE A 345 -2.52 14.12 6.89
CA PHE A 345 -1.28 13.34 6.70
C PHE A 345 -1.41 11.82 6.78
N ALA A 346 -2.55 11.26 6.37
CA ALA A 346 -2.63 9.81 6.20
C ALA A 346 -1.44 9.31 5.36
N PRO A 347 -0.62 8.35 5.84
CA PRO A 347 0.61 7.90 5.19
C PRO A 347 0.43 7.49 3.72
N ARG A 348 -0.81 7.19 3.30
CA ARG A 348 -1.17 6.90 1.92
C ARG A 348 -0.79 7.99 0.91
N TYR A 349 -0.75 9.26 1.29
CA TYR A 349 -0.38 10.35 0.37
C TYR A 349 1.13 10.42 0.09
N LEU A 350 1.96 9.75 0.91
CA LEU A 350 3.40 9.62 0.65
C LEU A 350 3.68 8.96 -0.69
N PHE A 351 2.75 8.18 -1.24
CA PHE A 351 2.92 7.55 -2.55
C PHE A 351 3.30 8.60 -3.61
N TRP A 352 2.55 9.69 -3.70
CA TRP A 352 2.77 10.75 -4.70
C TRP A 352 3.86 11.74 -4.25
N SER A 353 3.84 12.17 -2.99
CA SER A 353 4.84 13.15 -2.50
C SER A 353 6.27 12.61 -2.54
N SER A 354 6.49 11.32 -2.27
CA SER A 354 7.83 10.72 -2.40
C SER A 354 8.31 10.69 -3.86
N LEU A 355 7.43 10.46 -4.83
CA LEU A 355 7.75 10.50 -6.26
C LEU A 355 8.01 11.93 -6.75
N PHE A 356 7.29 12.92 -6.20
CA PHE A 356 7.62 14.34 -6.38
C PHE A 356 9.06 14.64 -5.94
N TRP A 357 9.46 14.26 -4.73
CA TRP A 357 10.84 14.49 -4.26
C TRP A 357 11.88 13.68 -5.05
N THR A 358 11.54 12.44 -5.44
CA THR A 358 12.35 11.62 -6.35
C THR A 358 12.67 12.41 -7.61
N SER A 359 11.68 13.06 -8.22
CA SER A 359 11.85 13.85 -9.43
C SER A 359 12.77 15.07 -9.24
N LEU A 360 12.64 15.79 -8.11
CA LEU A 360 13.52 16.93 -7.79
C LEU A 360 14.98 16.50 -7.62
N ILE A 361 15.22 15.37 -6.95
CA ILE A 361 16.58 14.84 -6.75
C ILE A 361 17.19 14.38 -8.09
N LEU A 362 16.41 13.72 -8.96
CA LEU A 362 16.87 13.35 -10.31
C LEU A 362 17.31 14.58 -11.13
N LEU A 363 16.55 15.67 -11.07
CA LEU A 363 16.91 16.93 -11.73
C LEU A 363 18.14 17.58 -11.09
N GLY A 364 18.30 17.48 -9.77
CA GLY A 364 19.50 17.87 -9.04
C GLY A 364 20.74 17.11 -9.50
N ILE A 365 20.64 15.77 -9.62
CA ILE A 365 21.72 14.91 -10.13
C ILE A 365 22.10 15.34 -11.55
N LYS A 366 21.13 15.60 -12.43
CA LYS A 366 21.45 16.04 -13.80
C LYS A 366 22.17 17.39 -13.84
N ARG A 367 21.78 18.33 -12.98
CA ARG A 367 22.48 19.62 -12.85
C ARG A 367 23.91 19.41 -12.37
N ALA A 368 24.12 18.55 -11.36
CA ALA A 368 25.43 18.22 -10.82
C ALA A 368 26.35 17.57 -11.85
N ASP A 369 25.81 16.69 -12.69
CA ASP A 369 26.52 16.02 -13.79
C ASP A 369 27.08 17.01 -14.83
N ARG A 370 26.49 18.21 -14.95
CA ARG A 370 26.99 19.29 -15.82
C ARG A 370 28.05 20.19 -15.15
N LEU A 371 28.13 20.20 -13.82
CA LEU A 371 29.02 21.10 -13.07
C LEU A 371 30.40 20.45 -12.86
N ARG A 372 31.47 21.17 -13.24
CA ARG A 372 32.86 20.73 -13.00
C ARG A 372 33.30 20.93 -11.55
N SER A 373 32.92 22.05 -10.92
CA SER A 373 33.14 22.37 -9.51
C SER A 373 31.80 22.47 -8.77
N GLY A 374 31.76 22.09 -7.48
CA GLY A 374 30.54 22.20 -6.67
C GLY A 374 29.45 21.15 -6.92
N ARG A 375 29.74 20.06 -7.64
CA ARG A 375 28.79 18.94 -7.87
C ARG A 375 28.56 18.03 -6.65
N TRP A 376 29.49 18.05 -5.69
CA TRP A 376 29.51 17.12 -4.56
C TRP A 376 28.28 17.19 -3.64
N PRO A 377 27.72 18.35 -3.28
CA PRO A 377 26.51 18.41 -2.46
C PRO A 377 25.33 17.65 -3.09
N ALA A 378 25.13 17.78 -4.41
CA ALA A 378 24.05 17.09 -5.11
C ALA A 378 24.33 15.58 -5.29
N ILE A 379 25.59 15.17 -5.33
CA ILE A 379 25.99 13.75 -5.31
C ILE A 379 25.82 13.14 -3.92
N LEU A 380 26.12 13.88 -2.86
CA LEU A 380 26.04 13.43 -1.46
C LEU A 380 24.59 13.45 -0.92
N LEU A 381 23.73 14.31 -1.47
CA LEU A 381 22.34 14.47 -1.02
C LEU A 381 21.53 13.16 -1.01
N PRO A 382 21.53 12.30 -2.07
CA PRO A 382 20.85 11.01 -2.02
C PRO A 382 21.28 10.13 -0.85
N PHE A 383 22.57 10.12 -0.50
CA PHE A 383 23.10 9.35 0.63
C PHE A 383 22.64 9.93 1.96
N ALA A 384 22.69 11.25 2.12
CA ALA A 384 22.18 11.90 3.32
C ALA A 384 20.69 11.59 3.53
N ILE A 385 19.89 11.66 2.47
CA ILE A 385 18.47 11.30 2.52
C ILE A 385 18.30 9.82 2.87
N ALA A 386 19.12 8.92 2.30
CA ALA A 386 19.04 7.48 2.61
C ALA A 386 19.29 7.20 4.09
N ILE A 387 20.32 7.84 4.68
CA ILE A 387 20.66 7.72 6.09
C ILE A 387 19.53 8.27 6.96
N LEU A 388 19.01 9.45 6.64
CA LEU A 388 17.93 10.08 7.41
C LEU A 388 16.60 9.32 7.30
N ALA A 389 16.31 8.74 6.14
CA ALA A 389 15.08 7.99 5.89
C ALA A 389 15.13 6.56 6.44
N TRP A 390 16.31 6.05 6.82
CA TRP A 390 16.46 4.67 7.27
C TRP A 390 15.68 4.35 8.55
N PRO A 391 15.72 5.17 9.62
CA PRO A 391 14.89 4.91 10.80
C PRO A 391 13.39 4.94 10.47
N ALA A 392 12.97 5.81 9.54
CA ALA A 392 11.58 5.88 9.10
C ALA A 392 11.17 4.61 8.35
N HIS A 393 12.04 4.14 7.45
CA HIS A 393 11.88 2.88 6.73
C HIS A 393 11.70 1.72 7.72
N TYR A 394 12.54 1.66 8.76
CA TYR A 394 12.50 0.61 9.77
C TYR A 394 11.32 0.72 10.75
N GLN A 395 10.91 1.93 11.15
CA GLN A 395 9.77 2.11 12.05
C GLN A 395 8.44 1.84 11.35
N ALA A 396 8.28 2.32 10.11
CA ALA A 396 7.10 2.02 9.29
C ALA A 396 6.93 0.52 9.09
N TRP A 397 8.04 -0.21 9.00
CA TRP A 397 8.04 -1.66 8.95
C TRP A 397 7.39 -2.33 10.18
N PHE A 398 7.78 -1.93 11.40
CA PHE A 398 7.12 -2.43 12.62
C PHE A 398 5.64 -2.10 12.65
N TRP A 399 5.29 -0.88 12.22
CA TRP A 399 3.89 -0.45 12.18
C TRP A 399 3.06 -1.34 11.25
N CYS A 400 3.56 -1.63 10.04
CA CYS A 400 2.89 -2.55 9.12
C CYS A 400 2.68 -3.94 9.71
N LYS A 401 3.70 -4.49 10.38
CA LYS A 401 3.54 -5.80 11.02
C LYS A 401 2.52 -5.77 12.16
N ASN A 402 2.53 -4.71 12.96
CA ASN A 402 1.55 -4.54 14.02
C ASN A 402 0.13 -4.44 13.47
N ALA A 403 -0.06 -3.68 12.38
CA ALA A 403 -1.34 -3.59 11.68
C ALA A 403 -1.78 -4.96 11.16
N GLN A 404 -0.90 -5.72 10.51
CA GLN A 404 -1.20 -7.08 10.06
C GLN A 404 -1.68 -7.99 11.20
N VAL A 405 -0.97 -8.00 12.35
CA VAL A 405 -1.38 -8.81 13.51
C VAL A 405 -2.78 -8.42 14.00
N LEU A 406 -3.08 -7.12 14.07
CA LEU A 406 -4.39 -6.63 14.49
C LEU A 406 -5.51 -7.04 13.53
N TYR A 407 -5.22 -7.10 12.24
CA TYR A 407 -6.16 -7.50 11.20
C TYR A 407 -6.34 -9.02 11.13
N ASP A 408 -5.28 -9.80 11.33
CA ASP A 408 -5.35 -11.26 11.45
C ASP A 408 -6.20 -11.67 12.67
N GLN A 409 -6.08 -10.94 13.80
CA GLN A 409 -6.92 -11.15 14.98
C GLN A 409 -8.42 -10.89 14.69
N ASP A 410 -8.74 -9.81 13.98
CA ASP A 410 -10.12 -9.53 13.58
C ASP A 410 -10.68 -10.58 12.63
N ALA A 411 -9.86 -11.03 11.66
CA ALA A 411 -10.24 -12.10 10.75
C ALA A 411 -10.58 -13.38 11.51
N ILE A 412 -9.81 -13.72 12.54
CA ILE A 412 -10.07 -14.90 13.37
C ILE A 412 -11.33 -14.75 14.21
N ALA A 413 -11.61 -13.55 14.74
CA ALA A 413 -12.89 -13.29 15.40
C ALA A 413 -14.07 -13.57 14.46
N LEU A 414 -14.00 -13.06 13.23
CA LEU A 414 -15.05 -13.25 12.21
C LEU A 414 -15.21 -14.71 11.76
N ILE A 415 -14.12 -15.48 11.62
CA ILE A 415 -14.17 -16.92 11.32
C ILE A 415 -14.95 -17.66 12.41
N ASN A 416 -14.72 -17.30 13.67
CA ASN A 416 -15.43 -17.88 14.82
C ASN A 416 -16.85 -17.35 15.01
N GLY A 417 -17.26 -16.33 14.25
CA GLY A 417 -18.53 -15.64 14.46
C GLY A 417 -18.57 -14.83 15.75
N ALA A 418 -17.42 -14.44 16.30
CA ALA A 418 -17.32 -13.61 17.49
C ALA A 418 -17.07 -12.14 17.14
N VAL A 419 -17.60 -11.23 17.95
CA VAL A 419 -17.33 -9.79 17.89
C VAL A 419 -16.78 -9.33 19.23
N ASP A 420 -15.58 -8.74 19.20
CA ASP A 420 -14.95 -8.17 20.39
C ASP A 420 -15.65 -6.84 20.76
N ALA A 421 -16.41 -6.87 21.86
CA ALA A 421 -17.20 -5.74 22.33
C ALA A 421 -16.32 -4.55 22.75
N GLN A 422 -15.16 -4.79 23.37
CA GLN A 422 -14.23 -3.72 23.74
C GLN A 422 -13.66 -3.04 22.49
N ARG A 423 -13.30 -3.82 21.47
CA ARG A 423 -12.80 -3.28 20.20
C ARG A 423 -13.84 -2.41 19.50
N THR A 424 -15.10 -2.84 19.49
CA THR A 424 -16.20 -2.07 18.91
C THR A 424 -16.43 -0.73 19.65
N GLN A 425 -16.24 -0.69 20.97
CA GLN A 425 -16.37 0.53 21.76
C GLN A 425 -15.24 1.53 21.51
N MET A 426 -14.01 1.07 21.25
CA MET A 426 -12.83 1.90 21.00
C MET A 426 -12.80 2.54 19.60
N LEU A 427 -13.66 2.10 18.68
CA LEU A 427 -13.72 2.68 17.34
C LEU A 427 -14.39 4.07 17.37
N PRO A 428 -13.85 5.07 16.64
CA PRO A 428 -14.56 6.31 16.34
C PRO A 428 -15.93 6.05 15.71
N PRO A 429 -16.94 6.92 15.92
CA PRO A 429 -18.30 6.74 15.39
C PRO A 429 -18.35 6.42 13.88
N GLU A 430 -17.54 7.11 13.09
CA GLU A 430 -17.41 6.92 11.64
C GLU A 430 -16.94 5.50 11.27
N LEU A 431 -16.02 4.93 12.08
CA LEU A 431 -15.49 3.58 11.85
C LEU A 431 -16.41 2.48 12.41
N LYS A 432 -17.27 2.79 13.40
CA LYS A 432 -18.27 1.85 13.92
C LYS A 432 -19.25 1.43 12.83
N GLN A 433 -19.72 2.36 12.01
CA GLN A 433 -20.66 2.05 10.93
C GLN A 433 -20.03 1.12 9.88
N ILE A 434 -18.80 1.42 9.42
CA ILE A 434 -18.08 0.56 8.47
C ILE A 434 -17.88 -0.84 9.06
N PHE A 435 -17.55 -0.91 10.35
CA PHE A 435 -17.43 -2.18 11.06
C PHE A 435 -18.76 -2.96 11.07
N GLN A 436 -19.89 -2.30 11.35
CA GLN A 436 -21.22 -2.92 11.32
C GLN A 436 -21.60 -3.43 9.92
N GLU A 437 -21.40 -2.62 8.88
CA GLU A 437 -21.64 -3.04 7.48
C GLU A 437 -20.82 -4.28 7.12
N ARG A 438 -19.57 -4.36 7.58
CA ARG A 438 -18.73 -5.54 7.39
C ARG A 438 -19.28 -6.76 8.11
N VAL A 439 -19.70 -6.64 9.37
CA VAL A 439 -20.30 -7.76 10.12
C VAL A 439 -21.53 -8.28 9.39
N LEU A 440 -22.37 -7.41 8.82
CA LEU A 440 -23.53 -7.81 8.01
C LEU A 440 -23.11 -8.59 6.76
N LEU A 441 -22.10 -8.12 6.04
CA LEU A 441 -21.59 -8.79 4.83
C LEU A 441 -20.81 -10.08 5.14
N ALA A 442 -20.24 -10.21 6.34
CA ALA A 442 -19.45 -11.36 6.74
C ALA A 442 -20.20 -12.69 6.53
N SER A 443 -21.50 -12.73 6.84
CA SER A 443 -22.36 -13.88 6.61
C SER A 443 -22.38 -14.35 5.14
N GLN A 444 -22.45 -13.41 4.20
CA GLN A 444 -22.52 -13.68 2.76
C GLN A 444 -21.16 -14.10 2.18
N VAL A 445 -20.07 -13.50 2.68
CA VAL A 445 -18.70 -13.89 2.33
C VAL A 445 -18.38 -15.27 2.88
N ARG A 446 -18.81 -15.56 4.13
CA ARG A 446 -18.68 -16.86 4.79
C ARG A 446 -19.37 -17.97 4.00
N ALA A 447 -20.63 -17.78 3.64
CA ALA A 447 -21.41 -18.75 2.87
C ALA A 447 -20.81 -19.08 1.49
N ARG A 448 -19.96 -18.21 0.95
CA ARG A 448 -19.29 -18.39 -0.35
C ARG A 448 -17.84 -18.87 -0.24
N HIS A 449 -17.33 -19.07 0.99
CA HIS A 449 -15.92 -19.42 1.26
C HIS A 449 -14.95 -18.48 0.53
N LEU A 450 -15.11 -17.18 0.76
CA LEU A 450 -14.26 -16.14 0.16
C LEU A 450 -13.38 -15.46 1.23
N ASP A 451 -12.25 -14.92 0.78
CA ASP A 451 -11.33 -14.11 1.57
C ASP A 451 -10.88 -14.84 2.86
N VAL A 452 -11.08 -14.27 4.04
CA VAL A 452 -10.73 -14.90 5.34
C VAL A 452 -11.42 -16.25 5.56
N PHE A 453 -12.52 -16.54 4.86
CA PHE A 453 -13.27 -17.79 4.94
C PHE A 453 -12.88 -18.81 3.85
N ALA A 454 -11.94 -18.48 2.96
CA ALA A 454 -11.57 -19.33 1.82
C ALA A 454 -10.97 -20.69 2.23
N ASP A 455 -10.32 -20.74 3.39
CA ASP A 455 -9.72 -21.94 3.95
C ASP A 455 -10.76 -22.89 4.59
N GLY A 456 -12.01 -22.46 4.75
CA GLY A 456 -13.09 -23.31 5.30
C GLY A 456 -13.00 -23.57 6.80
N LEU A 457 -12.19 -22.81 7.55
CA LEU A 457 -12.01 -23.03 8.99
C LEU A 457 -13.31 -22.86 9.79
N GLN A 458 -14.22 -22.02 9.32
CA GLN A 458 -15.54 -21.82 9.92
C GLN A 458 -16.39 -23.09 9.91
N ASP A 459 -16.18 -23.99 8.95
CA ASP A 459 -17.02 -25.17 8.75
C ASP A 459 -16.72 -26.28 9.75
N TRP A 460 -15.59 -26.17 10.46
CA TRP A 460 -15.20 -27.11 11.51
C TRP A 460 -15.95 -26.84 12.81
N ILE A 461 -16.41 -25.61 13.03
CA ILE A 461 -17.01 -25.17 14.28
C ILE A 461 -18.40 -25.80 14.43
N GLY A 462 -18.62 -26.47 15.56
CA GLY A 462 -19.84 -27.22 15.89
C GLY A 462 -19.79 -28.70 15.52
N LEU A 463 -18.78 -29.15 14.76
CA LEU A 463 -18.56 -30.57 14.43
C LEU A 463 -17.68 -31.25 15.47
N ARG A 464 -17.74 -32.59 15.54
CA ARG A 464 -16.80 -33.35 16.37
C ARG A 464 -15.44 -33.43 15.70
N GLU A 465 -14.38 -33.45 16.49
CA GLU A 465 -13.01 -33.61 15.99
C GLU A 465 -12.85 -34.88 15.16
N ALA A 466 -13.52 -35.96 15.57
CA ALA A 466 -13.52 -37.23 14.84
C ALA A 466 -14.16 -37.11 13.44
N ASP A 467 -15.16 -36.24 13.26
CA ASP A 467 -15.86 -36.08 11.97
C ASP A 467 -15.02 -35.24 10.99
N VAL A 468 -14.29 -34.24 11.50
CA VAL A 468 -13.47 -33.33 10.68
C VAL A 468 -12.13 -33.97 10.30
N PHE A 469 -11.44 -34.56 11.29
CA PHE A 469 -10.08 -35.07 11.10
C PHE A 469 -10.04 -36.58 10.86
N GLY A 470 -11.06 -37.33 11.30
CA GLY A 470 -11.09 -38.78 11.18
C GLY A 470 -9.92 -39.44 11.92
N ALA A 471 -9.29 -40.42 11.27
CA ALA A 471 -8.09 -41.08 11.79
C ALA A 471 -6.79 -40.25 11.64
N ARG A 472 -6.85 -39.02 11.12
CA ARG A 472 -5.67 -38.16 10.89
C ARG A 472 -5.19 -37.51 12.18
N GLN A 473 -4.65 -38.33 13.08
CA GLN A 473 -4.03 -37.89 14.32
C GLN A 473 -2.54 -38.20 14.33
N LYS A 474 -1.74 -37.28 14.86
CA LYS A 474 -0.29 -37.45 14.97
C LYS A 474 0.22 -36.87 16.28
N ARG A 475 1.20 -37.55 16.91
CA ARG A 475 1.98 -36.94 17.99
C ARG A 475 2.91 -35.88 17.41
N GLU A 476 2.71 -34.65 17.82
CA GLU A 476 3.51 -33.51 17.36
C GLU A 476 4.39 -32.91 18.46
N GLY A 477 4.27 -33.43 19.69
CA GLY A 477 4.92 -32.84 20.86
C GLY A 477 4.40 -31.43 21.15
N LEU A 478 3.10 -31.20 20.93
CA LEU A 478 2.47 -29.92 21.20
C LEU A 478 2.54 -29.63 22.70
N SER A 479 3.04 -28.44 23.03
CA SER A 479 3.18 -27.93 24.40
C SER A 479 2.90 -26.43 24.41
N GLY A 480 2.43 -25.91 25.53
CA GLY A 480 2.09 -24.49 25.62
C GLY A 480 1.24 -24.14 26.83
N GLN A 481 0.77 -22.90 26.84
CA GLN A 481 -0.13 -22.36 27.86
C GLN A 481 -1.10 -21.38 27.21
N CYS A 482 -2.35 -21.38 27.65
CA CYS A 482 -3.36 -20.45 27.18
C CYS A 482 -4.41 -20.19 28.24
N SER A 483 -5.01 -19.01 28.17
CA SER A 483 -6.09 -18.61 29.08
C SER A 483 -7.15 -17.82 28.33
N ILE A 484 -8.33 -17.74 28.94
CA ILE A 484 -9.36 -16.79 28.54
C ILE A 484 -8.89 -15.39 28.95
N ASP A 485 -8.87 -14.46 28.01
CA ASP A 485 -8.37 -13.10 28.25
C ASP A 485 -9.43 -12.01 28.06
N ALA A 486 -10.54 -12.32 27.40
CA ALA A 486 -11.70 -11.45 27.28
C ALA A 486 -12.98 -12.25 27.03
N LEU A 487 -14.12 -11.67 27.42
CA LEU A 487 -15.46 -12.18 27.07
C LEU A 487 -16.09 -11.25 26.03
N GLY A 488 -16.91 -11.83 25.15
CA GLY A 488 -17.61 -11.12 24.09
C GLY A 488 -18.91 -11.82 23.72
N GLN A 489 -19.44 -11.47 22.55
CA GLN A 489 -20.65 -12.07 22.02
C GLN A 489 -20.41 -12.57 20.60
N CYS A 490 -21.13 -13.63 20.25
CA CYS A 490 -21.23 -14.12 18.89
C CYS A 490 -22.17 -13.24 18.06
N ASP A 491 -22.13 -13.41 16.74
CA ASP A 491 -23.02 -12.78 15.76
C ASP A 491 -24.51 -13.02 16.06
N ASN A 492 -24.83 -14.16 16.66
CA ASN A 492 -26.17 -14.55 17.11
C ASN A 492 -26.51 -14.12 18.56
N GLY A 493 -25.64 -13.38 19.24
CA GLY A 493 -25.80 -12.93 20.63
C GLY A 493 -25.39 -13.95 21.70
N ALA A 494 -24.97 -15.17 21.33
CA ALA A 494 -24.48 -16.17 22.27
C ALA A 494 -23.14 -15.73 22.92
N PRO A 495 -22.82 -16.20 24.14
CA PRO A 495 -21.55 -15.85 24.79
C PRO A 495 -20.35 -16.32 23.96
N ALA A 496 -19.32 -15.49 23.86
CA ALA A 496 -18.04 -15.85 23.27
C ALA A 496 -16.91 -15.59 24.26
N ALA A 497 -15.83 -16.37 24.21
CA ALA A 497 -14.62 -16.12 24.97
C ALA A 497 -13.41 -16.02 24.05
N ARG A 498 -12.60 -14.99 24.21
CA ARG A 498 -11.31 -14.86 23.52
C ARG A 498 -10.27 -15.66 24.30
N VAL A 499 -9.51 -16.47 23.56
CA VAL A 499 -8.44 -17.31 24.09
C VAL A 499 -7.13 -16.85 23.50
N SER A 500 -6.19 -16.51 24.36
CA SER A 500 -4.84 -16.09 23.97
C SER A 500 -3.81 -17.00 24.64
N GLY A 501 -2.75 -17.35 23.91
CA GLY A 501 -1.75 -18.28 24.45
C GLY A 501 -0.50 -18.42 23.61
N ARG A 502 0.35 -19.35 24.00
CA ARG A 502 1.53 -19.79 23.27
C ARG A 502 1.47 -21.29 23.07
N ALA A 503 1.85 -21.75 21.89
CA ALA A 503 1.93 -23.15 21.54
C ALA A 503 3.19 -23.41 20.72
N SER A 504 3.81 -24.57 20.91
CA SER A 504 5.01 -25.03 20.21
C SER A 504 5.01 -26.54 20.04
N LYS A 505 5.52 -27.05 18.92
CA LYS A 505 5.72 -28.48 18.63
C LYS A 505 7.15 -28.94 18.97
N HIS A 506 7.46 -30.24 18.82
CA HIS A 506 8.74 -30.87 19.22
C HIS A 506 10.04 -30.21 18.71
N GLU A 507 9.98 -29.35 17.68
CA GLU A 507 11.13 -28.61 17.13
C GLU A 507 11.07 -27.10 17.38
N GLN A 508 10.29 -26.66 18.40
CA GLN A 508 9.98 -25.24 18.64
C GLN A 508 9.29 -24.55 17.45
N SER A 509 8.76 -25.33 16.50
CA SER A 509 7.91 -24.81 15.44
C SER A 509 6.57 -24.38 16.02
N ILE A 510 6.07 -23.26 15.54
CA ILE A 510 4.82 -22.66 16.01
C ILE A 510 3.69 -23.24 15.15
N PRO A 511 2.67 -23.91 15.74
CA PRO A 511 1.53 -24.41 14.98
C PRO A 511 0.80 -23.26 14.29
N TRP A 512 0.40 -23.44 13.04
CA TRP A 512 -0.24 -22.36 12.26
C TRP A 512 -1.73 -22.26 12.57
N THR A 513 -2.43 -23.37 12.42
CA THR A 513 -3.87 -23.54 12.69
C THR A 513 -4.05 -24.36 13.94
N LEU A 514 -4.91 -23.86 14.82
CA LEU A 514 -5.27 -24.49 16.09
C LEU A 514 -6.80 -24.63 16.15
N VAL A 515 -7.27 -25.71 16.76
CA VAL A 515 -8.70 -25.89 17.09
C VAL A 515 -8.87 -25.84 18.60
N ILE A 516 -10.03 -25.31 19.02
CA ILE A 516 -10.44 -25.25 20.41
C ILE A 516 -11.65 -26.18 20.55
N ALA A 517 -11.50 -27.28 21.26
CA ALA A 517 -12.55 -28.26 21.48
C ALA A 517 -13.02 -28.27 22.94
N ASP A 518 -14.28 -28.63 23.17
CA ASP A 518 -14.78 -28.91 24.51
C ASP A 518 -14.43 -30.35 24.94
N SER A 519 -14.72 -30.67 26.21
CA SER A 519 -14.50 -32.01 26.77
C SER A 519 -15.29 -33.13 26.09
N ASN A 520 -16.26 -32.82 25.23
CA ASN A 520 -17.01 -33.80 24.45
C ASN A 520 -16.40 -34.01 23.05
N GLY A 521 -15.27 -33.36 22.75
CA GLY A 521 -14.61 -33.40 21.44
C GLY A 521 -15.36 -32.62 20.37
N VAL A 522 -16.23 -31.68 20.73
CA VAL A 522 -16.86 -30.76 19.77
C VAL A 522 -15.97 -29.54 19.60
N ILE A 523 -15.67 -29.18 18.35
CA ILE A 523 -14.90 -27.98 18.02
C ILE A 523 -15.78 -26.77 18.31
N ARG A 524 -15.38 -25.96 19.29
CA ARG A 524 -16.07 -24.73 19.69
C ARG A 524 -15.44 -23.49 19.09
N GLY A 525 -14.27 -23.62 18.46
CA GLY A 525 -13.68 -22.54 17.70
C GLY A 525 -12.32 -22.89 17.13
N VAL A 526 -11.72 -21.91 16.48
CA VAL A 526 -10.40 -21.99 15.86
C VAL A 526 -9.53 -20.85 16.34
N ALA A 527 -8.23 -21.10 16.39
CA ALA A 527 -7.21 -20.11 16.69
C ALA A 527 -6.14 -20.11 15.60
N ARG A 528 -5.46 -18.97 15.43
CA ARG A 528 -4.26 -18.89 14.60
C ARG A 528 -3.11 -18.28 15.38
N SER A 529 -1.94 -18.83 15.14
CA SER A 529 -0.70 -18.22 15.60
C SER A 529 -0.35 -17.01 14.75
N ALA A 530 0.30 -16.01 15.36
CA ALA A 530 0.83 -14.89 14.61
C ALA A 530 1.79 -15.37 13.51
N ARG A 531 1.73 -14.77 12.31
CA ARG A 531 2.66 -15.01 11.18
C ARG A 531 4.06 -14.49 11.48
N LEU A 532 4.70 -14.95 12.54
CA LEU A 532 6.02 -14.47 12.94
C LEU A 532 6.90 -15.61 13.43
N ASN A 533 7.68 -16.15 12.49
CA ASN A 533 8.75 -17.09 12.80
C ASN A 533 9.75 -16.45 13.78
N PRO A 534 10.20 -17.15 14.84
CA PRO A 534 11.19 -16.65 15.80
C PRO A 534 12.49 -16.13 15.14
N PHE A 535 12.98 -16.81 14.09
CA PHE A 535 14.12 -16.36 13.30
C PHE A 535 13.83 -15.03 12.63
N VAL A 536 12.67 -14.89 11.99
CA VAL A 536 12.25 -13.63 11.34
C VAL A 536 12.13 -12.50 12.37
N ASN A 537 11.55 -12.78 13.54
CA ASN A 537 11.49 -11.83 14.66
C ASN A 537 12.88 -11.40 15.13
N ARG A 538 13.80 -12.35 15.31
CA ARG A 538 15.17 -12.06 15.74
C ARG A 538 15.94 -11.24 14.70
N THR A 539 15.91 -11.68 13.45
CA THR A 539 16.71 -11.10 12.35
C THR A 539 16.19 -9.74 11.90
N PHE A 540 14.88 -9.58 11.74
CA PHE A 540 14.30 -8.35 11.18
C PHE A 540 13.66 -7.43 12.22
N TYR A 541 13.20 -7.97 13.34
CA TYR A 541 12.49 -7.20 14.37
C TYR A 541 13.25 -7.10 15.70
N GLN A 542 14.49 -7.61 15.75
CA GLN A 542 15.34 -7.59 16.95
C GLN A 542 14.66 -8.20 18.18
N GLY A 543 13.75 -9.15 17.99
CA GLY A 543 12.98 -9.77 19.07
C GLY A 543 11.89 -8.87 19.68
N LYS A 544 11.65 -7.66 19.18
CA LYS A 544 10.68 -6.72 19.77
C LYS A 544 9.22 -7.19 19.65
N LEU A 545 8.94 -8.16 18.77
CA LEU A 545 7.61 -8.73 18.62
C LEU A 545 7.44 -10.05 19.37
N THR A 546 8.40 -10.44 20.24
CA THR A 546 8.33 -11.72 20.99
C THR A 546 7.10 -11.82 21.88
N ALA A 547 6.67 -10.70 22.47
CA ALA A 547 5.42 -10.66 23.24
C ALA A 547 4.17 -10.96 22.39
N LYS A 548 4.25 -10.76 21.07
CA LYS A 548 3.20 -11.06 20.09
C LYS A 548 3.36 -12.44 19.43
N ILE A 549 4.39 -13.20 19.80
CA ILE A 549 4.53 -14.60 19.42
C ILE A 549 3.58 -15.40 20.32
N GLY A 550 2.47 -15.80 19.74
CA GLY A 550 1.38 -16.53 20.38
C GLY A 550 0.25 -16.76 19.40
N PHE A 551 -0.81 -17.39 19.87
CA PHE A 551 -2.05 -17.54 19.13
C PHE A 551 -3.18 -16.74 19.78
N VAL A 552 -4.14 -16.36 18.94
CA VAL A 552 -5.43 -15.84 19.37
C VAL A 552 -6.50 -16.68 18.69
N GLY A 553 -7.52 -17.04 19.46
CA GLY A 553 -8.72 -17.71 18.98
C GLY A 553 -9.92 -17.31 19.81
N TYR A 554 -11.07 -17.88 19.45
CA TYR A 554 -12.32 -17.60 20.13
C TYR A 554 -13.09 -18.89 20.34
N ILE A 555 -13.71 -19.03 21.51
CA ILE A 555 -14.68 -20.09 21.82
C ILE A 555 -16.06 -19.50 21.54
N ARG A 556 -16.79 -20.15 20.62
CA ARG A 556 -18.19 -19.89 20.34
C ARG A 556 -19.08 -20.62 21.35
N ASP A 557 -20.20 -19.99 21.72
CA ASP A 557 -21.16 -20.53 22.70
C ASP A 557 -20.47 -20.91 24.02
N TYR A 558 -19.63 -20.00 24.51
CA TYR A 558 -18.80 -20.22 25.70
C TYR A 558 -19.66 -20.53 26.94
N ASN A 559 -19.31 -21.62 27.62
CA ASN A 559 -19.93 -22.08 28.85
C ASN A 559 -18.84 -22.32 29.90
N PRO A 560 -18.82 -21.56 31.01
CA PRO A 560 -17.79 -21.70 32.05
C PRO A 560 -17.81 -23.05 32.77
N ALA A 561 -18.88 -23.85 32.62
CA ALA A 561 -18.96 -25.19 33.21
C ALA A 561 -18.22 -26.26 32.38
N LEU A 562 -17.89 -25.97 31.11
CA LEU A 562 -17.18 -26.90 30.24
C LEU A 562 -15.67 -26.67 30.34
N ARG A 563 -14.90 -27.75 30.18
CA ARG A 563 -13.45 -27.68 29.99
C ARG A 563 -13.15 -27.59 28.50
N TYR A 564 -12.15 -26.78 28.15
CA TYR A 564 -11.73 -26.55 26.78
C TYR A 564 -10.25 -26.90 26.61
N PHE A 565 -9.91 -27.39 25.42
CA PHE A 565 -8.55 -27.79 25.06
C PHE A 565 -8.19 -27.24 23.68
N VAL A 566 -6.93 -26.86 23.52
CA VAL A 566 -6.35 -26.39 22.28
C VAL A 566 -5.46 -27.48 21.68
N ARG A 567 -5.65 -27.75 20.39
CA ARG A 567 -4.88 -28.74 19.62
C ARG A 567 -4.41 -28.14 18.30
N SER A 568 -3.29 -28.63 17.77
CA SER A 568 -2.84 -28.24 16.43
C SER A 568 -3.62 -29.00 15.37
N ALA A 569 -4.01 -28.28 14.32
CA ALA A 569 -4.76 -28.81 13.18
C ALA A 569 -4.06 -28.50 11.85
N ASP A 570 -2.73 -28.42 11.88
CA ASP A 570 -1.94 -28.10 10.67
C ASP A 570 -2.07 -29.22 9.63
N ASN A 571 -2.14 -28.83 8.35
CA ASN A 571 -2.27 -29.76 7.23
C ASN A 571 -3.42 -30.78 7.39
N PHE A 572 -4.55 -30.35 7.99
CA PHE A 572 -5.70 -31.21 8.28
C PHE A 572 -5.35 -32.45 9.13
N THR A 573 -4.33 -32.34 10.00
CA THR A 573 -3.90 -33.38 10.94
C THR A 573 -4.01 -32.84 12.36
N LEU A 574 -4.67 -33.59 13.23
CA LEU A 574 -4.90 -33.18 14.62
C LEU A 574 -3.77 -33.69 15.53
N SER A 575 -3.21 -32.83 16.38
CA SER A 575 -2.22 -33.23 17.36
C SER A 575 -2.83 -34.16 18.41
N ALA A 576 -2.13 -35.23 18.79
CA ALA A 576 -2.56 -36.10 19.89
C ALA A 576 -2.49 -35.40 21.25
N GLU A 577 -1.58 -34.44 21.39
CA GLU A 577 -1.39 -33.65 22.60
C GLU A 577 -2.36 -32.46 22.66
N GLU A 578 -2.74 -32.08 23.89
CA GLU A 578 -3.74 -31.06 24.20
C GLU A 578 -3.16 -30.01 25.16
N ILE A 579 -3.50 -28.75 24.93
CA ILE A 579 -3.18 -27.65 25.85
C ILE A 579 -4.49 -27.24 26.54
N PRO A 580 -4.63 -27.40 27.87
CA PRO A 580 -5.84 -27.00 28.58
C PRO A 580 -5.98 -25.47 28.58
N VAL A 581 -7.21 -24.99 28.36
CA VAL A 581 -7.55 -23.56 28.47
C VAL A 581 -7.80 -23.21 29.93
N GLN A 582 -7.06 -22.25 30.45
CA GLN A 582 -7.24 -21.73 31.81
C GLN A 582 -8.33 -20.65 31.85
N HIS A 583 -9.16 -20.68 32.89
CA HIS A 583 -10.24 -19.72 33.12
C HIS A 583 -9.77 -18.48 33.89
#